data_AF-A0AAV3YUP2-F1
#
_entry.id   AF-A0AAV3YUP2-F1
#
_cell.length_a   1.000
_cell.length_b   1.000
_cell.length_c   1.000
_cell.angle_alpha   90.00
_cell.angle_beta   90.00
_cell.angle_gamma   90.00
#
_symmetry.space_group_name_H-M   'P 1'
#
loop_
_entity.id
_entity.type
_entity.pdbx_description
1 polymer ?
#
loop_
_entity_poly.entity_id
_entity_poly.type
_entity_poly.pdbx_seq_one_letter_code
_entity_poly.pdbx_strand_id
1 'polypeptide(L)'
;MVGDATVQVGLYDTRSQTLSTDGYAQIKWHNERVPRDQSKRSKLQLYISAEIFVPIATLACLGMALASAFLVFNLKYKNLRVIKLSSPMMNNFILLGSVLAYMSVILYGLDGQNLGSKSFQALCTIRLGFLCLGFSVAFGAMFSKTWRVYSIMAKKNTVGISKVRRSTVSWRRKKIFCISMVREFTVSWRRKTPFASKHKGIYSDMLKKSTVPISKLREFTVPCEEKHR
;
A
#
# COMPACT_ATOMS: atom_id res chain seq x y z
N MET A 1 -24.62 -29.54 -40.48
CA MET A 1 -24.04 -30.30 -41.60
C MET A 1 -23.06 -31.29 -41.02
N VAL A 2 -23.08 -32.53 -41.48
CA VAL A 2 -22.08 -33.54 -41.12
C VAL A 2 -21.29 -33.79 -42.41
N GLY A 3 -20.08 -33.22 -42.51
CA GLY A 3 -19.45 -33.01 -43.82
C GLY A 3 -20.22 -31.97 -44.64
N ASP A 4 -20.47 -32.25 -45.93
CA ASP A 4 -21.21 -31.36 -46.85
C ASP A 4 -22.73 -31.64 -46.89
N ALA A 5 -23.22 -32.65 -46.15
CA ALA A 5 -24.62 -33.03 -46.15
C ALA A 5 -25.43 -32.36 -45.01
N THR A 6 -26.65 -31.95 -45.32
CA THR A 6 -27.64 -31.50 -44.33
C THR A 6 -28.36 -32.70 -43.72
N VAL A 7 -28.55 -32.67 -42.40
CA VAL A 7 -29.19 -33.75 -41.65
C VAL A 7 -30.25 -33.13 -40.74
N GLN A 8 -31.44 -33.73 -40.69
CA GLN A 8 -32.51 -33.28 -39.81
C GLN A 8 -32.25 -33.74 -38.37
N VAL A 9 -32.35 -32.80 -37.42
CA VAL A 9 -31.98 -33.01 -36.01
C VAL A 9 -33.15 -32.87 -35.03
N GLY A 10 -34.35 -32.56 -35.53
CA GLY A 10 -35.56 -32.46 -34.70
C GLY A 10 -36.73 -31.82 -35.45
N LEU A 11 -37.91 -31.89 -34.84
CA LEU A 11 -39.14 -31.24 -35.29
C LEU A 11 -39.72 -30.42 -34.13
N TYR A 12 -40.05 -29.16 -34.38
CA TYR A 12 -40.71 -28.28 -33.42
C TYR A 12 -42.17 -28.09 -33.81
N ASP A 13 -43.09 -28.49 -32.94
CA ASP A 13 -44.53 -28.28 -33.15
C ASP A 13 -44.97 -27.00 -32.42
N THR A 14 -45.43 -26.02 -33.19
CA THR A 14 -45.86 -24.70 -32.69
C THR A 14 -47.17 -24.76 -31.93
N ARG A 15 -48.04 -25.76 -32.18
CA ARG A 15 -49.35 -25.87 -31.52
C ARG A 15 -49.23 -26.49 -30.13
N SER A 16 -48.38 -27.50 -29.99
CA SER A 16 -48.12 -28.17 -28.71
C SER A 16 -46.95 -27.56 -27.92
N GLN A 17 -46.16 -26.68 -28.54
CA GLN A 17 -44.93 -26.11 -27.97
C GLN A 17 -43.91 -27.18 -27.55
N THR A 18 -43.92 -28.33 -28.25
CA THR A 18 -43.00 -29.44 -27.95
C THR A 18 -41.93 -29.56 -29.03
N LEU A 19 -40.70 -29.82 -28.58
CA LEU A 19 -39.57 -30.13 -29.44
C LEU A 19 -39.34 -31.65 -29.39
N SER A 20 -39.64 -32.33 -30.49
CA SER A 20 -39.40 -33.77 -30.63
C SER A 20 -38.04 -34.00 -31.27
N THR A 21 -37.11 -34.58 -30.51
CA THR A 21 -35.76 -34.97 -30.98
C THR A 21 -35.60 -36.49 -31.12
N ASP A 22 -36.61 -37.25 -30.73
CA ASP A 22 -36.59 -38.71 -30.74
C ASP A 22 -36.69 -39.24 -32.19
N GLY A 23 -35.74 -40.10 -32.58
CA GLY A 23 -35.63 -40.62 -33.94
C GLY A 23 -34.83 -39.76 -34.92
N TYR A 24 -34.35 -38.58 -34.51
CA TYR A 24 -33.50 -37.70 -35.33
C TYR A 24 -32.02 -37.80 -34.94
N ALA A 25 -31.14 -37.29 -35.82
CA ALA A 25 -29.70 -37.29 -35.55
C ALA A 25 -29.35 -36.32 -34.39
N GLN A 26 -28.51 -36.79 -33.47
CA GLN A 26 -28.04 -35.99 -32.32
C GLN A 26 -27.15 -34.82 -32.79
N ILE A 27 -27.39 -33.63 -32.22
CA ILE A 27 -26.60 -32.43 -32.51
C ILE A 27 -25.20 -32.62 -31.90
N LYS A 28 -24.20 -32.81 -32.76
CA LYS A 28 -22.79 -32.89 -32.36
C LYS A 28 -22.10 -31.54 -32.55
N TRP A 29 -21.68 -30.95 -31.44
CA TRP A 29 -20.87 -29.74 -31.46
C TRP A 29 -19.39 -30.09 -31.66
N HIS A 30 -18.63 -29.16 -32.23
CA HIS A 30 -17.18 -29.29 -32.32
C HIS A 30 -16.58 -29.47 -30.90
N ASN A 31 -15.76 -30.51 -30.72
CA ASN A 31 -15.19 -30.93 -29.43
C ASN A 31 -16.22 -31.35 -28.36
N GLU A 32 -17.40 -31.83 -28.76
CA GLU A 32 -18.46 -32.37 -27.87
C GLU A 32 -18.94 -31.39 -26.79
N ARG A 33 -18.65 -30.09 -26.95
CA ARG A 33 -19.02 -29.05 -26.00
C ARG A 33 -19.97 -28.07 -26.65
N VAL A 34 -21.15 -27.94 -26.06
CA VAL A 34 -22.11 -26.90 -26.43
C VAL A 34 -21.42 -25.54 -26.25
N PRO A 35 -21.36 -24.70 -27.30
CA PRO A 35 -20.78 -23.37 -27.18
C PRO A 35 -21.58 -22.56 -26.17
N ARG A 36 -20.88 -21.81 -25.32
CA ARG A 36 -21.53 -20.94 -24.35
C ARG A 36 -21.81 -19.58 -24.98
N ASP A 37 -23.02 -19.08 -24.75
CA ASP A 37 -23.47 -17.75 -25.18
C ASP A 37 -22.56 -16.62 -24.63
N GLN A 38 -22.02 -16.79 -23.42
CA GLN A 38 -21.15 -15.79 -22.79
C GLN A 38 -19.77 -16.34 -22.40
N SER A 39 -18.75 -15.52 -22.66
CA SER A 39 -17.39 -15.76 -22.17
C SER A 39 -17.37 -15.70 -20.63
N LYS A 40 -16.88 -16.75 -19.97
CA LYS A 40 -16.60 -16.70 -18.52
C LYS A 40 -15.45 -15.73 -18.27
N ARG A 41 -15.74 -14.63 -17.56
CA ARG A 41 -14.73 -13.68 -17.08
C ARG A 41 -14.19 -14.17 -15.73
N SER A 42 -13.03 -14.82 -15.73
CA SER A 42 -12.28 -15.09 -14.51
C SER A 42 -11.54 -13.84 -14.06
N LYS A 43 -11.62 -13.51 -12.77
CA LYS A 43 -10.89 -12.41 -12.16
C LYS A 43 -9.50 -12.93 -11.78
N LEU A 44 -8.45 -12.45 -12.42
CA LEU A 44 -7.08 -12.75 -12.01
C LEU A 44 -6.60 -11.60 -11.13
N GLN A 45 -6.34 -11.86 -9.85
CA GLN A 45 -5.74 -10.85 -8.98
C GLN A 45 -4.23 -10.80 -9.27
N LEU A 46 -3.74 -9.61 -9.61
CA LEU A 46 -2.32 -9.37 -9.78
C LEU A 46 -1.69 -9.10 -8.41
N TYR A 47 -0.63 -9.85 -8.12
CA TYR A 47 0.17 -9.70 -6.90
C TYR A 47 1.59 -9.27 -7.27
N ILE A 48 2.28 -8.63 -6.32
CA ILE A 48 3.70 -8.31 -6.46
C ILE A 48 4.49 -9.63 -6.53
N SER A 49 5.40 -9.76 -7.50
CA SER A 49 6.25 -10.94 -7.63
C SER A 49 7.18 -11.08 -6.42
N ALA A 50 7.34 -12.32 -5.94
CA ALA A 50 8.20 -12.62 -4.80
C ALA A 50 9.66 -12.20 -5.02
N GLU A 51 10.11 -12.26 -6.28
CA GLU A 51 11.47 -11.90 -6.69
C GLU A 51 11.86 -10.46 -6.34
N ILE A 52 10.92 -9.51 -6.44
CA ILE A 52 11.16 -8.10 -6.09
C ILE A 52 10.88 -7.87 -4.60
N PHE A 53 9.88 -8.56 -4.06
CA PHE A 53 9.46 -8.35 -2.67
C PHE A 53 10.51 -8.83 -1.65
N VAL A 54 11.09 -10.01 -1.83
CA VAL A 54 12.07 -10.60 -0.90
C VAL A 54 13.29 -9.71 -0.65
N PRO A 55 14.01 -9.18 -1.67
CA PRO A 55 15.17 -8.33 -1.42
C PRO A 55 14.79 -7.00 -0.74
N ILE A 56 13.64 -6.42 -1.05
CA ILE A 56 13.17 -5.18 -0.41
C ILE A 56 12.83 -5.44 1.06
N ALA A 57 12.16 -6.55 1.35
CA ALA A 57 11.77 -6.92 2.72
C ALA A 57 13.00 -7.22 3.60
N THR A 58 13.97 -7.97 3.07
CA THR A 58 15.21 -8.29 3.80
C THR A 58 16.01 -7.02 4.12
N LEU A 59 16.13 -6.09 3.16
CA LEU A 59 16.78 -4.80 3.38
C LEU A 59 16.04 -3.94 4.41
N ALA A 60 14.70 -3.93 4.38
CA ALA A 60 13.89 -3.22 5.37
C ALA A 60 14.07 -3.79 6.79
N CYS A 61 14.11 -5.12 6.93
CA CYS A 61 14.38 -5.79 8.21
C CYS A 61 15.78 -5.44 8.75
N LEU A 62 16.80 -5.47 7.89
CA LEU A 62 18.16 -5.06 8.26
C LEU A 62 18.18 -3.59 8.72
N GLY A 63 17.56 -2.69 7.96
CA GLY A 63 17.46 -1.27 8.29
C GLY A 63 16.77 -1.02 9.62
N MET A 64 15.70 -1.76 9.92
CA MET A 64 14.98 -1.70 11.19
C MET A 64 15.82 -2.21 12.37
N ALA A 65 16.56 -3.30 12.20
CA ALA A 65 17.47 -3.83 13.21
C ALA A 65 18.60 -2.82 13.52
N LEU A 66 19.21 -2.23 12.49
CA LEU A 66 20.24 -1.21 12.66
C LEU A 66 19.69 0.08 13.31
N ALA A 67 18.52 0.55 12.89
CA ALA A 67 17.89 1.74 13.46
C ALA A 67 17.52 1.55 14.94
N SER A 68 17.01 0.36 15.30
CA SER A 68 16.69 0.02 16.70
C SER A 68 17.95 -0.13 17.55
N ALA A 69 19.01 -0.78 17.04
CA ALA A 69 20.30 -0.86 17.71
C ALA A 69 20.89 0.54 17.99
N PHE A 70 20.87 1.43 16.99
CA PHE A 70 21.32 2.82 17.16
C PHE A 70 20.42 3.59 18.13
N LEU A 71 19.11 3.34 18.16
CA LEU A 71 18.21 3.97 19.11
C LEU A 71 18.57 3.56 20.54
N VAL A 72 18.73 2.26 20.80
CA VAL A 72 19.12 1.73 22.11
C VAL A 72 20.50 2.28 22.53
N PHE A 73 21.46 2.31 21.60
CA PHE A 73 22.78 2.88 21.84
C PHE A 73 22.69 4.37 22.22
N ASN A 74 21.91 5.17 21.49
CA ASN A 74 21.71 6.59 21.79
C ASN A 74 21.04 6.80 23.15
N LEU A 75 20.15 5.89 23.58
CA LEU A 75 19.51 5.95 24.90
C LEU A 75 20.47 5.56 26.03
N LYS A 76 21.26 4.49 25.85
CA LYS A 76 22.19 3.97 26.86
C LYS A 76 23.36 4.93 27.11
N TYR A 77 23.95 5.46 26.05
CA TYR A 77 25.13 6.33 26.13
C TYR A 77 24.82 7.83 26.14
N LYS A 78 23.57 8.22 26.47
CA LYS A 78 23.11 9.61 26.51
C LYS A 78 23.99 10.56 27.36
N ASN A 79 24.79 10.01 28.28
CA ASN A 79 25.63 10.75 29.20
C ASN A 79 27.01 11.16 28.61
N LEU A 80 27.47 10.52 27.53
CA LEU A 80 28.76 10.84 26.89
C LEU A 80 28.75 12.24 26.25
N ARG A 81 29.86 12.97 26.40
CA ARG A 81 30.01 14.36 25.91
C ARG A 81 29.83 14.47 24.40
N VAL A 82 30.31 13.48 23.64
CA VAL A 82 30.17 13.39 22.17
C VAL A 82 28.68 13.28 21.76
N ILE A 83 27.91 12.43 22.45
CA ILE A 83 26.49 12.22 22.17
C ILE A 83 25.65 13.43 22.61
N LYS A 84 26.04 14.13 23.67
CA LYS A 84 25.38 15.38 24.10
C LYS A 84 25.52 16.51 23.07
N LEU A 85 26.65 16.56 22.35
CA LEU A 85 26.90 17.58 21.33
C LEU A 85 26.01 17.38 20.08
N SER A 86 25.66 16.13 19.75
CA SER A 86 24.93 15.77 18.53
C SER A 86 23.41 15.98 18.58
N SER A 87 22.87 16.47 19.71
CA SER A 87 21.42 16.62 19.97
C SER A 87 20.68 15.28 20.09
N PRO A 88 20.86 14.55 21.21
CA PRO A 88 20.39 13.16 21.34
C PRO A 88 18.88 13.01 21.16
N MET A 89 18.09 13.96 21.66
CA MET A 89 16.63 13.96 21.47
C MET A 89 16.22 14.06 19.99
N MET A 90 16.96 14.85 19.19
CA MET A 90 16.65 15.02 17.76
C MET A 90 16.99 13.77 16.98
N ASN A 91 18.16 13.16 17.25
CA ASN A 91 18.56 11.92 16.60
C ASN A 91 17.62 10.76 16.98
N ASN A 92 17.11 10.70 18.21
CA ASN A 92 16.13 9.70 18.63
C ASN A 92 14.81 9.80 17.84
N PHE A 93 14.34 11.01 17.53
CA PHE A 93 13.14 11.18 16.69
C PHE A 93 13.39 10.79 15.23
N ILE A 94 14.57 11.08 14.67
CA ILE A 94 14.93 10.63 13.31
C ILE A 94 14.93 9.10 13.24
N LEU A 95 15.53 8.44 14.23
CA LEU A 95 15.56 6.98 14.32
C LEU A 95 14.16 6.40 14.48
N LEU A 96 13.31 7.00 15.33
CA LEU A 96 11.92 6.59 15.48
C LEU A 96 11.13 6.72 14.16
N GLY A 97 11.31 7.83 13.43
CA GLY A 97 10.69 8.02 12.11
C GLY A 97 11.14 6.98 11.09
N SER A 98 12.42 6.61 11.10
CA SER A 98 12.95 5.56 10.22
C SER A 98 12.39 4.17 10.52
N VAL A 99 12.22 3.81 11.80
CA VAL A 99 11.59 2.54 12.19
C VAL A 99 10.14 2.48 11.70
N LEU A 100 9.38 3.57 11.87
CA LEU A 100 7.98 3.65 11.37
C LEU A 100 7.91 3.52 9.84
N ALA A 101 8.87 4.08 9.11
CA ALA A 101 8.95 3.95 7.66
C ALA A 101 9.26 2.51 7.24
N TYR A 102 10.24 1.84 7.86
CA TYR A 102 10.54 0.43 7.56
C TYR A 102 9.35 -0.50 7.89
N MET A 103 8.64 -0.25 8.99
CA MET A 103 7.41 -0.97 9.32
C MET A 103 6.35 -0.83 8.21
N SER A 104 6.22 0.35 7.59
CA SER A 104 5.28 0.53 6.47
C SER A 104 5.63 -0.34 5.25
N VAL A 105 6.93 -0.49 4.93
CA VAL A 105 7.40 -1.32 3.82
C VAL A 105 7.06 -2.79 4.05
N ILE A 106 7.26 -3.29 5.26
CA ILE A 106 6.90 -4.66 5.63
C ILE A 106 5.38 -4.85 5.51
N LEU A 107 4.60 -3.87 5.98
CA LEU A 107 3.14 -3.91 5.87
C LEU A 107 2.65 -3.93 4.41
N TYR A 108 3.33 -3.25 3.48
CA TYR A 108 3.02 -3.28 2.04
C TYR A 108 3.11 -4.69 1.43
N GLY A 109 3.94 -5.57 2.01
CA GLY A 109 4.09 -6.97 1.59
C GLY A 109 2.94 -7.91 1.92
N LEU A 110 2.09 -7.54 2.88
CA LEU A 110 0.94 -8.35 3.32
C LEU A 110 -0.23 -8.21 2.33
N ASP A 111 -0.08 -8.67 1.09
CA ASP A 111 -1.10 -8.49 0.05
C ASP A 111 -2.29 -9.46 0.21
N GLY A 112 -3.43 -9.13 -0.41
CA GLY A 112 -4.78 -9.66 -0.13
C GLY A 112 -5.04 -11.16 -0.32
N GLN A 113 -4.02 -12.00 -0.43
CA GLN A 113 -4.15 -13.45 -0.54
C GLN A 113 -4.45 -14.12 0.82
N ASN A 114 -3.96 -13.55 1.93
CA ASN A 114 -4.11 -14.10 3.28
C ASN A 114 -5.12 -13.34 4.16
N LEU A 115 -5.72 -12.25 3.65
CA LEU A 115 -6.46 -11.29 4.45
C LEU A 115 -7.88 -11.07 3.90
N GLY A 116 -8.87 -11.13 4.80
CA GLY A 116 -10.26 -10.83 4.48
C GLY A 116 -10.47 -9.38 4.01
N SER A 117 -11.56 -9.12 3.29
CA SER A 117 -11.87 -7.82 2.67
C SER A 117 -11.86 -6.64 3.65
N LYS A 118 -12.35 -6.84 4.88
CA LYS A 118 -12.32 -5.80 5.94
C LYS A 118 -10.91 -5.51 6.45
N SER A 119 -10.11 -6.56 6.65
CA SER A 119 -8.72 -6.43 7.11
C SER A 119 -7.84 -5.76 6.05
N PHE A 120 -8.10 -6.02 4.77
CA PHE A 120 -7.41 -5.35 3.67
C PHE A 120 -7.66 -3.83 3.65
N GLN A 121 -8.90 -3.39 3.95
CA GLN A 121 -9.22 -1.97 4.07
C GLN A 121 -8.49 -1.30 5.26
N ALA A 122 -8.37 -2.01 6.39
CA ALA A 122 -7.59 -1.54 7.53
C ALA A 122 -6.09 -1.45 7.21
N LEU A 123 -5.53 -2.43 6.50
CA LEU A 123 -4.12 -2.43 6.10
C LEU A 123 -3.77 -1.28 5.15
N CYS A 124 -4.64 -1.04 4.18
CA CYS A 124 -4.54 0.09 3.25
C CYS A 124 -4.34 1.42 3.98
N THR A 125 -5.14 1.59 5.01
CA THR A 125 -5.14 2.72 5.92
C THR A 125 -3.82 2.73 6.72
N ILE A 126 -3.54 1.67 7.49
CA ILE A 126 -2.37 1.59 8.37
C ILE A 126 -1.03 1.83 7.63
N ARG A 127 -0.86 1.29 6.42
CA ARG A 127 0.35 1.46 5.58
C ARG A 127 0.67 2.94 5.31
N LEU A 128 -0.32 3.68 4.82
CA LEU A 128 -0.19 5.11 4.53
C LEU A 128 0.00 5.91 5.83
N GLY A 129 -0.69 5.51 6.91
CA GLY A 129 -0.56 6.12 8.22
C GLY A 129 0.88 6.07 8.75
N PHE A 130 1.48 4.88 8.79
CA PHE A 130 2.86 4.71 9.25
C PHE A 130 3.88 5.46 8.39
N LEU A 131 3.74 5.42 7.06
CA LEU A 131 4.64 6.09 6.13
C LEU A 131 4.65 7.61 6.36
N CYS A 132 3.47 8.23 6.40
CA CYS A 132 3.38 9.67 6.54
C CYS A 132 3.73 10.16 7.95
N LEU A 133 3.39 9.40 8.99
CA LEU A 133 3.83 9.69 10.36
C LEU A 133 5.36 9.61 10.46
N GLY A 134 5.97 8.54 9.93
CA GLY A 134 7.43 8.36 9.92
C GLY A 134 8.15 9.49 9.21
N PHE A 135 7.68 9.85 8.00
CA PHE A 135 8.23 10.96 7.22
C PHE A 135 8.13 12.30 7.96
N SER A 136 6.96 12.62 8.52
CA SER A 136 6.72 13.88 9.24
C SER A 136 7.63 14.02 10.46
N VAL A 137 7.80 12.94 11.23
CA VAL A 137 8.67 12.93 12.41
C VAL A 137 10.14 13.09 12.01
N ALA A 138 10.61 12.37 10.99
CA ALA A 138 11.99 12.46 10.53
C ALA A 138 12.33 13.86 9.98
N PHE A 139 11.46 14.41 9.13
CA PHE A 139 11.65 15.73 8.52
C PHE A 139 11.56 16.86 9.55
N GLY A 140 10.59 16.80 10.47
CA GLY A 140 10.47 17.75 11.58
C GLY A 140 11.71 17.74 12.51
N ALA A 141 12.31 16.57 12.71
CA ALA A 141 13.52 16.42 13.49
C ALA A 141 14.76 17.00 12.78
N MET A 142 14.88 16.85 11.45
CA MET A 142 15.95 17.46 10.67
C MET A 142 15.91 18.99 10.76
N PHE A 143 14.74 19.62 10.53
CA PHE A 143 14.61 21.08 10.65
C PHE A 143 14.96 21.58 12.04
N SER A 144 14.50 20.88 13.08
CA SER A 144 14.77 21.26 14.46
C SER A 144 16.25 21.13 14.82
N LYS A 145 17.01 20.24 14.14
CA LYS A 145 18.48 20.14 14.24
C LYS A 145 19.16 21.31 13.53
N THR A 146 18.78 21.64 12.30
CA THR A 146 19.28 22.80 11.55
C THR A 146 19.02 24.11 12.29
N TRP A 147 17.82 24.28 12.85
CA TRP A 147 17.47 25.44 13.67
C TRP A 147 18.36 25.58 14.91
N ARG A 148 18.75 24.45 15.54
CA ARG A 148 19.65 24.50 16.70
C ARG A 148 21.00 25.11 16.29
N VAL A 149 21.57 24.68 15.17
CA VAL A 149 22.86 25.20 14.66
C VAL A 149 22.74 26.68 14.33
N TYR A 150 21.72 27.08 13.57
CA TYR A 150 21.44 28.48 13.27
C TYR A 150 21.32 29.34 14.54
N SER A 151 20.57 28.86 15.54
CA SER A 151 20.36 29.60 16.79
C SER A 151 21.63 29.75 17.64
N ILE A 152 22.62 28.85 17.49
CA ILE A 152 23.91 28.96 18.16
C ILE A 152 24.78 30.00 17.46
N MET A 153 24.79 30.00 16.12
CA MET A 153 25.53 30.98 15.33
C MET A 153 24.98 32.40 15.51
N ALA A 154 23.65 32.56 15.47
CA ALA A 154 23.01 33.85 15.69
C ALA A 154 23.24 34.43 17.10
N LYS A 155 23.42 33.57 18.12
CA LYS A 155 23.73 34.01 19.50
C LYS A 155 25.14 34.56 19.68
N LYS A 156 26.10 34.21 18.81
CA LYS A 156 27.43 34.82 18.85
C LYS A 156 27.39 36.31 18.48
N ASN A 157 26.34 36.75 17.77
CA ASN A 157 26.20 38.12 17.26
C ASN A 157 25.36 39.04 18.16
N THR A 158 24.81 38.57 19.30
CA THR A 158 24.01 39.40 20.23
C THR A 158 24.25 39.01 21.69
N VAL A 159 24.86 39.91 22.46
CA VAL A 159 25.22 39.72 23.88
C VAL A 159 24.05 40.10 24.80
N GLY A 160 23.86 39.31 25.87
CA GLY A 160 23.17 39.71 27.11
C GLY A 160 21.65 39.47 27.18
N ILE A 161 21.18 38.97 28.32
CA ILE A 161 19.78 39.01 28.81
C ILE A 161 18.75 38.04 28.18
N SER A 162 18.83 37.64 26.90
CA SER A 162 17.74 36.85 26.25
C SER A 162 17.80 35.32 26.38
N LYS A 163 18.73 34.77 27.19
CA LYS A 163 19.16 33.35 27.13
C LYS A 163 18.13 32.34 27.67
N VAL A 164 17.42 32.65 28.75
CA VAL A 164 16.45 31.74 29.41
C VAL A 164 15.08 31.76 28.74
N ARG A 165 14.51 32.95 28.49
CA ARG A 165 13.20 33.13 27.85
C ARG A 165 13.16 32.55 26.42
N ARG A 166 14.26 32.65 25.67
CA ARG A 166 14.35 32.16 24.28
C ARG A 166 14.54 30.64 24.18
N SER A 167 15.14 29.99 25.19
CA SER A 167 15.32 28.52 25.23
C SER A 167 13.99 27.78 25.50
N THR A 168 13.22 28.25 26.50
CA THR A 168 11.90 27.70 26.85
C THR A 168 10.86 27.95 25.76
N VAL A 169 10.89 29.13 25.11
CA VAL A 169 10.05 29.46 23.95
C VAL A 169 10.43 28.62 22.72
N SER A 170 11.72 28.35 22.49
CA SER A 170 12.18 27.50 21.39
C SER A 170 11.72 26.05 21.55
N TRP A 171 11.76 25.50 22.77
CA TRP A 171 11.27 24.15 23.06
C TRP A 171 9.75 24.04 22.94
N ARG A 172 9.00 25.06 23.40
CA ARG A 172 7.55 25.16 23.23
C ARG A 172 7.15 25.25 21.75
N ARG A 173 7.80 26.09 20.93
CA ARG A 173 7.51 26.19 19.48
C ARG A 173 7.85 24.92 18.71
N LYS A 174 8.96 24.23 19.05
CA LYS A 174 9.32 22.94 18.44
C LYS A 174 8.36 21.81 18.82
N LYS A 175 7.91 21.77 20.08
CA LYS A 175 6.82 20.87 20.53
C LYS A 175 5.52 21.17 19.80
N ILE A 176 5.12 22.43 19.71
CA ILE A 176 3.89 22.85 19.01
C ILE A 176 3.96 22.51 17.52
N PHE A 177 5.10 22.67 16.85
CA PHE A 177 5.25 22.33 15.43
C PHE A 177 5.12 20.82 15.17
N CYS A 178 5.79 19.98 15.97
CA CYS A 178 5.68 18.52 15.86
C CYS A 178 4.27 18.03 16.22
N ILE A 179 3.67 18.57 17.30
CA ILE A 179 2.31 18.22 17.72
C ILE A 179 1.29 18.72 16.70
N SER A 180 1.47 19.91 16.11
CA SER A 180 0.56 20.45 15.09
C SER A 180 0.65 19.67 13.78
N MET A 181 1.84 19.25 13.32
CA MET A 181 1.94 18.38 12.14
C MET A 181 1.26 17.03 12.38
N VAL A 182 1.53 16.39 13.52
CA VAL A 182 0.91 15.09 13.85
C VAL A 182 -0.60 15.23 14.08
N ARG A 183 -1.04 16.35 14.67
CA ARG A 183 -2.46 16.63 14.90
C ARG A 183 -3.22 16.95 13.62
N GLU A 184 -2.70 17.80 12.74
CA GLU A 184 -3.35 18.06 11.44
C GLU A 184 -3.35 16.81 10.57
N PHE A 185 -2.29 15.99 10.64
CA PHE A 185 -2.27 14.70 9.97
C PHE A 185 -3.33 13.75 10.54
N THR A 186 -3.39 13.55 11.86
CA THR A 186 -4.40 12.69 12.52
C THR A 186 -5.84 13.22 12.42
N VAL A 187 -6.04 14.53 12.34
CA VAL A 187 -7.34 15.19 12.17
C VAL A 187 -7.80 15.12 10.73
N SER A 188 -6.92 15.32 9.75
CA SER A 188 -7.20 15.07 8.34
C SER A 188 -7.51 13.58 8.10
N TRP A 189 -6.78 12.70 8.79
CA TRP A 189 -7.03 11.26 8.87
C TRP A 189 -8.37 10.87 9.50
N ARG A 190 -8.89 11.66 10.45
CA ARG A 190 -10.19 11.43 11.10
C ARG A 190 -11.35 12.07 10.33
N ARG A 191 -11.08 13.08 9.49
CA ARG A 191 -12.07 13.78 8.64
C ARG A 191 -12.23 13.16 7.25
N LYS A 192 -11.15 12.69 6.62
CA LYS A 192 -11.23 11.96 5.35
C LYS A 192 -11.68 10.53 5.62
N THR A 193 -12.64 10.07 4.82
CA THR A 193 -13.23 8.73 4.90
C THR A 193 -12.13 7.66 4.92
N PRO A 194 -12.32 6.53 5.63
CA PRO A 194 -11.35 5.44 5.63
C PRO A 194 -11.06 5.04 4.18
N PHE A 195 -9.77 5.00 3.82
CA PHE A 195 -9.33 4.57 2.49
C PHE A 195 -10.04 3.27 2.14
N ALA A 196 -10.72 3.23 1.00
CA ALA A 196 -11.50 2.09 0.57
C ALA A 196 -10.76 1.35 -0.53
N SER A 197 -10.63 0.04 -0.37
CA SER A 197 -10.12 -0.83 -1.41
C SER A 197 -11.08 -0.82 -2.61
N LYS A 198 -10.62 -0.38 -3.79
CA LYS A 198 -11.37 -0.48 -5.05
C LYS A 198 -10.70 -1.51 -5.95
N HIS A 199 -11.49 -2.45 -6.48
CA HIS A 199 -11.00 -3.33 -7.54
C HIS A 199 -10.94 -2.54 -8.86
N LYS A 200 -9.73 -2.26 -9.35
CA LYS A 200 -9.55 -1.74 -10.72
C LYS A 200 -9.27 -2.90 -11.65
N GLY A 201 -10.14 -3.10 -12.63
CA GLY A 201 -9.89 -4.01 -13.73
C GLY A 201 -8.91 -3.35 -14.71
N ILE A 202 -7.78 -4.00 -14.96
CA ILE A 202 -6.87 -3.65 -16.05
C ILE A 202 -7.28 -4.52 -17.25
N TYR A 203 -7.52 -3.89 -18.40
CA TYR A 203 -7.64 -4.62 -19.66
C TYR A 203 -6.24 -4.86 -20.20
N SER A 204 -5.73 -6.08 -20.00
CA SER A 204 -4.45 -6.49 -20.57
C SER A 204 -4.68 -7.08 -21.96
N ASP A 205 -4.40 -6.29 -23.01
CA ASP A 205 -4.26 -6.80 -24.39
C ASP A 205 -2.98 -7.64 -24.60
N MET A 206 -2.23 -7.91 -23.53
CA MET A 206 -0.88 -8.50 -23.55
C MET A 206 -0.82 -10.03 -23.42
N LEU A 207 -1.95 -10.75 -23.33
CA LEU A 207 -1.97 -12.22 -23.34
C LEU A 207 -2.02 -12.81 -24.77
N LYS A 208 -1.19 -12.29 -25.67
CA LYS A 208 -0.98 -12.92 -27.00
C LYS A 208 0.09 -14.04 -26.96
N LYS A 209 0.62 -14.41 -25.79
CA LYS A 209 1.79 -15.31 -25.69
C LYS A 209 1.70 -16.43 -24.64
N SER A 210 0.52 -16.79 -24.16
CA SER A 210 0.38 -17.98 -23.30
C SER A 210 -0.74 -18.89 -23.77
N THR A 211 -0.41 -20.17 -23.84
CA THR A 211 -1.15 -21.34 -24.32
C THR A 211 -2.40 -21.63 -23.46
N VAL A 212 -3.31 -20.67 -23.32
CA VAL A 212 -4.53 -20.80 -22.52
C VAL A 212 -5.74 -20.53 -23.44
N PRO A 213 -6.74 -21.44 -23.49
CA PRO A 213 -7.94 -21.22 -24.30
C PRO A 213 -8.63 -19.92 -23.88
N ILE A 214 -9.09 -19.17 -24.88
CA ILE A 214 -9.58 -17.78 -24.84
C ILE A 214 -10.75 -17.65 -23.84
N SER A 215 -10.42 -17.59 -22.57
CA SER A 215 -11.21 -16.93 -21.54
C SER A 215 -10.68 -15.52 -21.47
N LYS A 216 -11.54 -14.51 -21.63
CA LYS A 216 -11.19 -13.10 -21.41
C LYS A 216 -10.82 -12.95 -19.93
N LEU A 217 -9.57 -13.24 -19.58
CA LEU A 217 -9.00 -12.99 -18.27
C LEU A 217 -9.03 -11.49 -18.06
N ARG A 218 -9.69 -11.05 -16.98
CA ARG A 218 -9.64 -9.66 -16.56
C ARG A 218 -8.71 -9.60 -15.37
N GLU A 219 -7.57 -8.96 -15.55
CA GLU A 219 -6.63 -8.67 -14.48
C GLU A 219 -7.24 -7.62 -13.55
N PHE A 220 -7.11 -7.82 -12.25
CA PHE A 220 -7.54 -6.88 -11.24
C PHE A 220 -6.37 -6.52 -10.34
N THR A 221 -6.10 -5.23 -10.23
CA THR A 221 -5.33 -4.67 -9.12
C THR A 221 -6.30 -4.16 -8.07
N VAL A 222 -5.85 -4.16 -6.82
CA VAL A 222 -6.65 -3.65 -5.70
C VAL A 222 -5.97 -2.39 -5.14
N PRO A 223 -5.97 -1.27 -5.89
CA PRO A 223 -5.38 -0.04 -5.40
C PRO A 223 -6.15 0.51 -4.20
N CYS A 224 -5.38 1.04 -3.27
CA CYS A 224 -5.84 1.89 -2.18
C CYS A 224 -6.19 3.27 -2.71
N GLU A 225 -7.45 3.50 -3.06
CA GLU A 225 -7.91 4.82 -3.52
C GLU A 225 -8.75 5.53 -2.47
N GLU A 226 -8.64 6.86 -2.48
CA GLU A 226 -9.52 7.71 -1.72
C GLU A 226 -10.94 7.60 -2.32
N LYS A 227 -11.94 7.36 -1.46
CA LYS A 227 -13.34 7.29 -1.90
C LYS A 227 -13.85 8.71 -2.12
N HIS A 228 -13.55 9.30 -3.28
CA HIS A 228 -14.21 10.51 -3.73
C HIS A 228 -15.70 10.20 -3.91
N ARG A 229 -16.54 10.89 -3.13
CA ARG A 229 -18.00 10.81 -3.21
C ARG A 229 -18.48 11.66 -4.38
#